data_AF-A0A523QZ31-F1
#
_entry.id   AF-A0A523QZ31-F1
#
_cell.length_a   1.000
_cell.length_b   1.000
_cell.length_c   1.000
_cell.angle_alpha   90.00
_cell.angle_beta   90.00
_cell.angle_gamma   90.00
#
_symmetry.space_group_name_H-M   'P 1'
#
loop_
_entity.id
_entity.type
_entity.pdbx_description
1 polymer ?
#
loop_
_entity_poly.entity_id
_entity_poly.type
_entity_poly.pdbx_seq_one_letter_code
_entity_poly.pdbx_strand_id
1 'polypeptide(L)'
;MEIVKHLAGTIGERWAGRRGAAEAAAYLYSRFANLPLEVEQQDFPFLGWEIDQEPRLEILEPDPFEAAVALMEYSGSTLPKGIEGQLRTAGIAKIVPGFLEWPRYEVINSKGEVEAYLIVHVGLAGWEAPPIPLMNPRPFYPYPMAIMAEADHRRIQRWVEQRKPIRVRFRCQGHAATFRGRNVVATLPGRSEQSVVFCAHLDSAYKSPGANNNAGGVQALYDLALTMSKESGHRLTYRFLACDACEWGFLGSRFFLQNAEDRGYMENILAGINIDTVASGDSFFFLAWPDSMHRRAERVVDQLNLRKAFKQVEYLDRLAGSDHYSFIEAGSPAAEILFWPCEVYKLRRTI
;
A
#
# COMPACT_ATOMS: atom_id res chain seq x y z
N MET A 1 -13.25 6.89 -16.50
CA MET A 1 -13.44 6.03 -15.30
C MET A 1 -13.80 4.58 -15.63
N GLU A 2 -13.70 4.13 -16.88
CA GLU A 2 -14.04 2.74 -17.23
C GLU A 2 -13.08 1.72 -16.58
N ILE A 3 -11.80 2.06 -16.41
CA ILE A 3 -10.83 1.18 -15.75
C ILE A 3 -11.16 1.05 -14.26
N VAL A 4 -11.43 2.16 -13.56
CA VAL A 4 -11.82 2.11 -12.13
C VAL A 4 -13.05 1.24 -11.92
N LYS A 5 -14.11 1.45 -12.72
CA LYS A 5 -15.35 0.66 -12.63
C LYS A 5 -15.11 -0.82 -12.88
N HIS A 6 -14.25 -1.16 -13.83
CA HIS A 6 -13.93 -2.55 -14.11
C HIS A 6 -13.10 -3.19 -12.99
N LEU A 7 -12.01 -2.53 -12.58
CA LEU A 7 -11.10 -3.06 -11.56
C LEU A 7 -11.77 -3.17 -10.19
N ALA A 8 -12.45 -2.11 -9.71
CA ALA A 8 -13.05 -2.08 -8.39
C ALA A 8 -14.49 -2.61 -8.34
N GLY A 9 -15.23 -2.53 -9.46
CA GLY A 9 -16.62 -2.96 -9.53
C GLY A 9 -16.81 -4.37 -10.11
N THR A 10 -16.20 -4.66 -11.26
CA THR A 10 -16.35 -5.97 -11.93
C THR A 10 -15.43 -7.04 -11.33
N ILE A 11 -14.14 -6.72 -11.17
CA ILE A 11 -13.17 -7.65 -10.56
C ILE A 11 -13.28 -7.61 -9.04
N GLY A 12 -13.34 -6.41 -8.46
CA GLY A 12 -13.42 -6.21 -7.01
C GLY A 12 -12.05 -6.30 -6.37
N GLU A 13 -11.89 -7.22 -5.42
CA GLU A 13 -10.62 -7.46 -4.73
C GLU A 13 -9.54 -7.97 -5.70
N ARG A 14 -8.37 -7.34 -5.67
CA ARG A 14 -7.19 -7.67 -6.49
C ARG A 14 -6.00 -8.00 -5.60
N TRP A 15 -6.22 -8.75 -4.54
CA TRP A 15 -5.14 -9.13 -3.61
C TRP A 15 -4.06 -9.92 -4.34
N ALA A 16 -2.80 -9.51 -4.16
CA ALA A 16 -1.68 -9.99 -4.97
C ALA A 16 -1.56 -11.52 -4.94
N GLY A 17 -1.19 -12.12 -6.08
CA GLY A 17 -1.08 -13.58 -6.20
C GLY A 17 -2.42 -14.34 -6.20
N ARG A 18 -3.57 -13.65 -6.16
CA ARG A 18 -4.90 -14.25 -6.32
C ARG A 18 -5.46 -14.07 -7.73
N ARG A 19 -6.62 -14.70 -7.98
CA ARG A 19 -7.33 -14.63 -9.27
C ARG A 19 -7.63 -13.19 -9.69
N GLY A 20 -8.10 -12.34 -8.77
CA GLY A 20 -8.44 -10.95 -9.07
C GLY A 20 -7.26 -10.11 -9.57
N ALA A 21 -6.08 -10.27 -8.96
CA ALA A 21 -4.84 -9.63 -9.43
C ALA A 21 -4.45 -10.12 -10.84
N ALA A 22 -4.56 -11.43 -11.10
CA ALA A 22 -4.29 -12.01 -12.43
C ALA A 22 -5.22 -11.44 -13.51
N GLU A 23 -6.51 -11.35 -13.21
CA GLU A 23 -7.53 -10.80 -14.11
C GLU A 23 -7.31 -9.31 -14.38
N ALA A 24 -6.90 -8.55 -13.35
CA ALA A 24 -6.58 -7.14 -13.50
C ALA A 24 -5.37 -6.90 -14.40
N ALA A 25 -4.30 -7.69 -14.24
CA ALA A 25 -3.14 -7.64 -15.11
C ALA A 25 -3.51 -7.98 -16.57
N ALA A 26 -4.26 -9.07 -16.81
CA ALA A 26 -4.70 -9.46 -18.15
C ALA A 26 -5.61 -8.39 -18.80
N TYR A 27 -6.52 -7.80 -18.02
CA TYR A 27 -7.37 -6.71 -18.46
C TYR A 27 -6.54 -5.51 -18.89
N LEU A 28 -5.63 -5.04 -18.02
CA LEU A 28 -4.84 -3.84 -18.31
C LEU A 28 -3.85 -4.06 -19.46
N TYR A 29 -3.22 -5.24 -19.54
CA TYR A 29 -2.41 -5.66 -20.69
C TYR A 29 -3.20 -5.49 -21.99
N SER A 30 -4.42 -6.04 -22.05
CA SER A 30 -5.29 -5.92 -23.23
C SER A 30 -5.66 -4.47 -23.54
N ARG A 31 -5.84 -3.63 -22.52
CA ARG A 31 -6.12 -2.20 -22.69
C ARG A 31 -4.92 -1.45 -23.29
N PHE A 32 -3.71 -1.72 -22.83
CA PHE A 32 -2.50 -1.12 -23.40
C PHE A 32 -2.18 -1.65 -24.79
N ALA A 33 -2.41 -2.93 -25.07
CA ALA A 33 -2.14 -3.55 -26.37
C ALA A 33 -3.00 -2.96 -27.52
N ASN A 34 -4.10 -2.28 -27.18
CA ASN A 34 -4.93 -1.53 -28.13
C ASN A 34 -4.38 -0.13 -28.45
N LEU A 35 -3.27 0.28 -27.82
CA LEU A 35 -2.56 1.54 -28.08
C LEU A 35 -1.31 1.24 -28.91
N PRO A 36 -0.72 2.24 -29.61
CA PRO A 36 0.55 2.05 -30.32
C PRO A 36 1.74 2.05 -29.33
N LEU A 37 1.77 1.06 -28.44
CA LEU A 37 2.75 0.86 -27.38
C LEU A 37 3.32 -0.56 -27.47
N GLU A 38 4.57 -0.72 -27.05
CA GLU A 38 5.18 -2.03 -26.84
C GLU A 38 4.78 -2.54 -25.45
N VAL A 39 4.00 -3.61 -25.38
CA VAL A 39 3.45 -4.11 -24.11
C VAL A 39 4.08 -5.45 -23.75
N GLU A 40 4.60 -5.56 -22.52
CA GLU A 40 5.09 -6.80 -21.94
C GLU A 40 4.43 -7.08 -20.59
N GLN A 41 4.32 -8.36 -20.24
CA GLN A 41 3.98 -8.80 -18.90
C GLN A 41 5.23 -9.35 -18.24
N GLN A 42 5.48 -8.95 -16.98
CA GLN A 42 6.55 -9.51 -16.17
C GLN A 42 5.96 -10.36 -15.06
N ASP A 43 6.20 -11.66 -15.12
CA ASP A 43 5.79 -12.59 -14.08
C ASP A 43 6.94 -12.88 -13.11
N PHE A 44 6.64 -12.89 -11.81
CA PHE A 44 7.65 -13.16 -10.78
C PHE A 44 7.08 -13.95 -9.59
N PRO A 45 7.82 -14.93 -9.04
CA PRO A 45 7.44 -15.56 -7.79
C PRO A 45 7.74 -14.62 -6.62
N PHE A 46 6.91 -14.67 -5.58
CA PHE A 46 7.19 -13.97 -4.33
C PHE A 46 6.69 -14.78 -3.12
N LEU A 47 7.31 -14.56 -1.97
CA LEU A 47 6.86 -15.13 -0.70
C LEU A 47 5.80 -14.21 -0.10
N GLY A 48 4.52 -14.57 -0.18
CA GLY A 48 3.42 -13.87 0.47
C GLY A 48 2.97 -14.58 1.75
N TRP A 49 1.72 -14.33 2.14
CA TRP A 49 1.11 -14.85 3.36
C TRP A 49 -0.33 -15.32 3.13
N GLU A 50 -0.64 -16.53 3.59
CA GLU A 50 -1.97 -17.13 3.56
C GLU A 50 -2.66 -16.95 4.91
N ILE A 51 -3.99 -16.76 4.87
CA ILE A 51 -4.80 -16.54 6.07
C ILE A 51 -5.54 -17.84 6.38
N ASP A 52 -5.12 -18.52 7.45
CA ASP A 52 -5.80 -19.71 7.95
C ASP A 52 -6.99 -19.34 8.85
N GLN A 53 -6.85 -18.26 9.63
CA GLN A 53 -7.89 -17.73 10.51
C GLN A 53 -7.74 -16.20 10.65
N GLU A 54 -8.80 -15.47 10.28
CA GLU A 54 -8.87 -14.03 10.49
C GLU A 54 -8.71 -13.65 11.97
N PRO A 55 -8.08 -12.51 12.28
CA PRO A 55 -7.87 -12.10 13.65
C PRO A 55 -9.20 -11.86 14.37
N ARG A 56 -9.27 -12.28 15.63
CA ARG A 56 -10.38 -11.99 16.54
C ARG A 56 -9.85 -11.58 17.90
N LEU A 57 -10.42 -10.51 18.44
CA LEU A 57 -10.07 -10.00 19.75
C LEU A 57 -11.31 -9.90 20.63
N GLU A 58 -11.37 -10.74 21.66
CA GLU A 58 -12.41 -10.67 22.69
C GLU A 58 -11.85 -9.89 23.88
N ILE A 59 -12.54 -8.84 24.30
CA ILE A 59 -12.36 -8.27 25.63
C ILE A 59 -13.18 -9.12 26.59
N LEU A 60 -12.52 -9.68 27.60
CA LEU A 60 -13.12 -10.55 28.63
C LEU A 60 -13.49 -9.76 29.89
N GLU A 61 -12.67 -8.78 30.26
CA GLU A 61 -12.86 -7.90 31.41
C GLU A 61 -12.33 -6.50 31.04
N PRO A 62 -12.87 -5.40 31.60
CA PRO A 62 -13.90 -5.35 32.64
C PRO A 62 -15.35 -5.40 32.12
N ASP A 63 -15.57 -5.30 30.81
CA ASP A 63 -16.89 -5.27 30.18
C ASP A 63 -16.79 -6.04 28.85
N PRO A 64 -17.36 -7.26 28.75
CA PRO A 64 -17.12 -8.15 27.63
C PRO A 64 -17.65 -7.64 26.29
N PHE A 65 -16.83 -7.70 25.23
CA PHE A 65 -17.25 -7.49 23.84
C PHE A 65 -16.19 -8.01 22.86
N GLU A 66 -16.56 -8.21 21.59
CA GLU A 66 -15.60 -8.49 20.51
C GLU A 66 -15.17 -7.14 19.88
N ALA A 67 -13.88 -6.82 19.99
CA ALA A 67 -13.31 -5.62 19.41
C ALA A 67 -13.03 -5.81 17.91
N ALA A 68 -13.30 -4.78 17.12
CA ALA A 68 -13.01 -4.74 15.70
C ALA A 68 -11.49 -4.71 15.47
N VAL A 69 -11.00 -5.81 14.90
CA VAL A 69 -9.61 -5.96 14.48
C VAL A 69 -9.52 -6.41 13.02
N ALA A 70 -8.47 -5.99 12.34
CA ALA A 70 -8.15 -6.36 10.97
C ALA A 70 -6.80 -7.07 10.88
N LEU A 71 -6.64 -7.76 9.76
CA LEU A 71 -5.45 -8.53 9.44
C LEU A 71 -4.20 -7.65 9.48
N MET A 72 -3.16 -8.17 10.12
CA MET A 72 -1.81 -7.70 9.88
C MET A 72 -1.06 -8.81 9.14
N GLU A 73 -0.81 -8.62 7.84
CA GLU A 73 -0.20 -9.68 7.02
C GLU A 73 1.24 -9.93 7.49
N TYR A 74 1.68 -11.18 7.38
CA TYR A 74 2.91 -11.66 8.02
C TYR A 74 2.93 -11.59 9.55
N SER A 75 1.79 -11.46 10.21
CA SER A 75 1.68 -11.65 11.66
C SER A 75 2.08 -13.07 12.06
N GLY A 76 2.61 -13.25 13.28
CA GLY A 76 2.66 -14.58 13.89
C GLY A 76 1.28 -15.22 14.06
N SER A 77 1.28 -16.51 14.38
CA SER A 77 0.06 -17.30 14.60
C SER A 77 -0.11 -17.65 16.07
N THR A 78 -1.32 -17.52 16.59
CA THR A 78 -1.69 -18.11 17.89
C THR A 78 -1.97 -19.59 17.74
N LEU A 79 -1.96 -20.34 18.85
CA LEU A 79 -2.62 -21.66 18.87
C LEU A 79 -4.12 -21.54 18.52
N PRO A 80 -4.80 -22.59 18.04
CA PRO A 80 -6.21 -22.51 17.62
C PRO A 80 -7.18 -22.01 18.70
N LYS A 81 -6.87 -22.27 19.98
CA LYS A 81 -7.66 -21.78 21.12
C LYS A 81 -7.45 -20.28 21.41
N GLY A 82 -6.43 -19.68 20.81
CA GLY A 82 -5.96 -18.33 21.09
C GLY A 82 -5.04 -18.25 22.29
N ILE A 83 -4.66 -17.03 22.58
CA ILE A 83 -3.93 -16.63 23.79
C ILE A 83 -4.85 -15.79 24.67
N GLU A 84 -4.71 -15.92 25.99
CA GLU A 84 -5.36 -15.04 26.96
C GLU A 84 -4.31 -14.28 27.75
N GLY A 85 -4.56 -13.01 28.00
CA GLY A 85 -3.62 -12.17 28.74
C GLY A 85 -4.20 -10.83 29.16
N GLN A 86 -3.38 -10.06 29.89
CA GLN A 86 -3.68 -8.69 30.25
C GLN A 86 -3.21 -7.75 29.14
N LEU A 87 -4.08 -6.84 28.71
CA LEU A 87 -3.77 -5.81 27.73
C LEU A 87 -3.10 -4.61 28.41
N ARG A 88 -1.94 -4.16 27.90
CA ARG A 88 -1.21 -2.99 28.41
C ARG A 88 -0.71 -2.11 27.28
N THR A 89 -0.57 -0.82 27.52
CA THR A 89 -0.02 0.13 26.53
C THR A 89 1.46 -0.14 26.31
N ALA A 90 1.88 -0.13 25.04
CA ALA A 90 3.21 -0.53 24.60
C ALA A 90 3.83 0.49 23.62
N GLY A 91 3.60 1.78 23.87
CA GLY A 91 4.16 2.88 23.09
C GLY A 91 3.51 3.07 21.72
N ILE A 92 4.33 3.47 20.74
CA ILE A 92 3.89 3.81 19.37
C ILE A 92 4.56 2.85 18.38
N ALA A 93 3.77 2.26 17.48
CA ALA A 93 4.23 1.54 16.31
C ALA A 93 4.38 2.50 15.13
N LYS A 94 5.54 2.44 14.45
CA LYS A 94 5.82 3.24 13.25
C LYS A 94 5.53 2.41 12.02
N ILE A 95 4.31 2.50 11.49
CA ILE A 95 3.90 1.79 10.27
C ILE A 95 4.61 2.38 9.07
N VAL A 96 4.55 3.71 8.96
CA VAL A 96 5.37 4.50 8.04
C VAL A 96 6.04 5.59 8.87
N PRO A 97 7.32 5.45 9.23
CA PRO A 97 8.00 6.38 10.13
C PRO A 97 7.86 7.84 9.67
N GLY A 98 7.37 8.72 10.56
CA GLY A 98 7.13 10.13 10.25
C GLY A 98 5.81 10.45 9.52
N PHE A 99 4.99 9.45 9.18
CA PHE A 99 3.70 9.66 8.52
C PHE A 99 2.55 8.88 9.18
N LEU A 100 2.70 7.56 9.35
CA LEU A 100 1.73 6.69 10.04
C LEU A 100 2.34 6.12 11.32
N GLU A 101 2.14 6.82 12.42
CA GLU A 101 2.59 6.42 13.76
C GLU A 101 1.39 6.22 14.69
N TRP A 102 1.24 5.00 15.21
CA TRP A 102 0.00 4.52 15.81
C TRP A 102 0.20 3.96 17.21
N PRO A 103 -0.74 4.18 18.16
CA PRO A 103 -0.68 3.57 19.47
C PRO A 103 -0.58 2.04 19.39
N ARG A 104 0.17 1.44 20.30
CA ARG A 104 0.33 -0.02 20.39
C ARG A 104 -0.02 -0.52 21.77
N TYR A 105 -0.60 -1.71 21.83
CA TYR A 105 -0.78 -2.50 23.04
C TYR A 105 0.02 -3.80 22.96
N GLU A 106 0.33 -4.37 24.11
CA GLU A 106 0.86 -5.72 24.30
C GLU A 106 -0.15 -6.58 25.07
N VAL A 107 -0.23 -7.87 24.73
CA VAL A 107 -0.96 -8.89 25.49
C VAL A 107 0.05 -9.67 26.32
N ILE A 108 -0.10 -9.61 27.64
CA ILE A 108 0.85 -10.21 28.59
C ILE A 108 0.23 -11.43 29.25
N ASN A 109 0.95 -12.56 29.24
CA ASN A 109 0.52 -13.78 29.91
C ASN A 109 0.66 -13.71 31.45
N SER A 110 0.23 -14.76 32.15
CA SER A 110 0.29 -14.82 33.63
C SER A 110 1.69 -14.82 34.22
N LYS A 111 2.74 -15.06 33.41
CA LYS A 111 4.15 -15.00 33.82
C LYS A 111 4.78 -13.63 33.59
N GLY A 112 4.05 -12.69 33.00
CA GLY A 112 4.57 -11.36 32.67
C GLY A 112 5.27 -11.29 31.31
N GLU A 113 5.14 -12.31 30.46
CA GLU A 113 5.77 -12.36 29.13
C GLU A 113 4.80 -11.82 28.06
N VAL A 114 5.34 -11.12 27.05
CA VAL A 114 4.54 -10.59 25.93
C VAL A 114 4.28 -11.71 24.93
N GLU A 115 3.00 -11.92 24.60
CA GLU A 115 2.53 -12.96 23.67
C GLU A 115 2.03 -12.38 22.34
N ALA A 116 1.58 -11.12 22.31
CA ALA A 116 1.06 -10.49 21.09
C ALA A 116 1.12 -8.97 21.17
N TYR A 117 0.98 -8.31 20.01
CA TYR A 117 0.82 -6.86 19.92
C TYR A 117 -0.45 -6.49 19.16
N LEU A 118 -1.09 -5.40 19.55
CA LEU A 118 -2.23 -4.83 18.83
C LEU A 118 -1.91 -3.39 18.49
N ILE A 119 -2.02 -3.02 17.21
CA ILE A 119 -1.71 -1.67 16.75
C ILE A 119 -3.02 -0.95 16.44
N VAL A 120 -3.18 0.26 16.95
CA VAL A 120 -4.42 1.00 16.82
C VAL A 120 -4.37 1.87 15.59
N HIS A 121 -5.26 1.62 14.66
CA HIS A 121 -5.47 2.55 13.57
C HIS A 121 -6.16 3.84 14.07
N VAL A 122 -5.59 5.00 13.75
CA VAL A 122 -6.13 6.32 14.11
C VAL A 122 -6.31 7.17 12.85
N GLY A 123 -7.48 7.79 12.69
CA GLY A 123 -7.69 8.91 11.76
C GLY A 123 -8.19 8.61 10.35
N LEU A 124 -8.17 7.36 9.85
CA LEU A 124 -8.60 7.07 8.45
C LEU A 124 -9.91 6.29 8.31
N ALA A 125 -10.58 5.93 9.41
CA ALA A 125 -11.79 5.11 9.35
C ALA A 125 -12.63 5.09 10.63
N GLY A 126 -12.06 5.42 11.80
CA GLY A 126 -12.72 5.51 13.11
C GLY A 126 -13.31 4.19 13.66
N TRP A 127 -14.15 3.53 12.86
CA TRP A 127 -14.99 2.39 13.18
C TRP A 127 -14.51 1.07 12.55
N GLU A 128 -13.64 1.14 11.55
CA GLU A 128 -13.04 -0.04 10.89
C GLU A 128 -11.51 0.04 10.96
N ALA A 129 -10.86 -1.12 11.01
CA ALA A 129 -9.41 -1.23 10.91
C ALA A 129 -9.03 -1.64 9.48
N PRO A 130 -8.06 -0.97 8.82
CA PRO A 130 -7.55 -1.40 7.55
C PRO A 130 -6.60 -2.60 7.74
N PRO A 131 -6.60 -3.58 6.81
CA PRO A 131 -5.55 -4.56 6.75
C PRO A 131 -4.23 -3.91 6.32
N ILE A 132 -3.14 -4.26 7.00
CA ILE A 132 -1.82 -3.68 6.76
C ILE A 132 -0.76 -4.79 6.78
N PRO A 133 0.12 -4.88 5.78
CA PRO A 133 1.29 -5.75 5.84
C PRO A 133 2.28 -5.33 6.94
N LEU A 134 2.92 -6.29 7.62
CA LEU A 134 4.14 -6.01 8.39
C LEU A 134 5.30 -5.71 7.44
N MET A 135 5.39 -4.45 7.01
CA MET A 135 6.52 -3.95 6.23
C MET A 135 7.72 -3.78 7.14
N ASN A 136 8.69 -4.69 7.08
CA ASN A 136 9.88 -4.60 7.91
C ASN A 136 11.12 -5.13 7.15
N PRO A 137 12.18 -4.32 6.98
CA PRO A 137 13.48 -4.85 6.55
C PRO A 137 14.29 -5.44 7.71
N ARG A 138 13.69 -5.70 8.88
CA ARG A 138 14.36 -6.15 10.12
C ARG A 138 13.86 -7.54 10.55
N PRO A 139 14.60 -8.27 11.41
CA PRO A 139 14.25 -9.64 11.80
C PRO A 139 12.78 -9.79 12.18
N PHE A 140 12.18 -10.84 11.63
CA PHE A 140 10.80 -11.23 11.85
C PHE A 140 10.62 -11.63 13.30
N TYR A 141 10.01 -10.78 14.12
CA TYR A 141 9.50 -11.19 15.42
C TYR A 141 8.07 -11.69 15.19
N PRO A 142 7.84 -13.02 15.15
CA PRO A 142 6.56 -13.61 14.77
C PRO A 142 5.57 -13.53 15.93
N TYR A 143 5.46 -12.37 16.58
CA TYR A 143 4.36 -12.15 17.50
C TYR A 143 3.05 -12.14 16.69
N PRO A 144 2.00 -12.80 17.18
CA PRO A 144 0.64 -12.51 16.76
C PRO A 144 0.34 -11.01 16.84
N MET A 145 -0.17 -10.43 15.75
CA MET A 145 -0.49 -9.03 15.60
C MET A 145 -1.78 -8.79 14.82
N ALA A 146 -2.47 -7.70 15.15
CA ALA A 146 -3.63 -7.22 14.41
C ALA A 146 -3.76 -5.69 14.52
N ILE A 147 -4.49 -5.10 13.58
CA ILE A 147 -4.84 -3.69 13.60
C ILE A 147 -6.19 -3.51 14.29
N MET A 148 -6.28 -2.71 15.36
CA MET A 148 -7.50 -2.42 16.12
C MET A 148 -8.15 -1.12 15.63
N ALA A 149 -9.47 -1.10 15.57
CA ALA A 149 -10.24 0.10 15.23
C ALA A 149 -10.14 1.19 16.31
N GLU A 150 -10.13 2.45 15.89
CA GLU A 150 -9.99 3.60 16.79
C GLU A 150 -11.14 3.68 17.82
N ALA A 151 -12.37 3.36 17.42
CA ALA A 151 -13.55 3.40 18.28
C ALA A 151 -13.41 2.49 19.51
N ASP A 152 -12.90 1.26 19.30
CA ASP A 152 -12.66 0.31 20.39
C ASP A 152 -11.44 0.72 21.22
N HIS A 153 -10.40 1.26 20.59
CA HIS A 153 -9.31 1.89 21.32
C HIS A 153 -9.79 3.00 22.25
N ARG A 154 -10.66 3.91 21.80
CA ARG A 154 -11.23 4.97 22.65
C ARG A 154 -12.02 4.40 23.83
N ARG A 155 -12.74 3.29 23.65
CA ARG A 155 -13.41 2.59 24.74
C ARG A 155 -12.39 2.03 25.75
N ILE A 156 -11.36 1.34 25.26
CA ILE A 156 -10.28 0.72 26.05
C ILE A 156 -9.48 1.78 26.81
N GLN A 157 -9.20 2.94 26.20
CA GLN A 157 -8.45 4.04 26.83
C GLN A 157 -9.09 4.53 28.13
N ARG A 158 -10.42 4.58 28.21
CA ARG A 158 -11.12 4.93 29.47
C ARG A 158 -10.77 3.98 30.61
N TRP A 159 -10.54 2.70 30.32
CA TRP A 159 -10.12 1.72 31.33
C TRP A 159 -8.64 1.83 31.67
N VAL A 160 -7.80 2.14 30.68
CA VAL A 160 -6.38 2.45 30.89
C VAL A 160 -6.21 3.64 31.83
N GLU A 161 -6.94 4.73 31.60
CA GLU A 161 -6.94 5.94 32.45
C GLU A 161 -7.38 5.64 33.88
N GLN A 162 -8.40 4.78 34.03
CA GLN A 162 -8.90 4.32 35.33
C GLN A 162 -8.01 3.26 35.99
N ARG A 163 -6.91 2.84 35.34
CA ARG A 163 -6.03 1.75 35.78
C ARG A 163 -6.77 0.44 36.05
N LYS A 164 -7.85 0.18 35.30
CA LYS A 164 -8.59 -1.08 35.37
C LYS A 164 -7.81 -2.17 34.62
N PRO A 165 -7.71 -3.39 35.16
CA PRO A 165 -7.18 -4.51 34.42
C PRO A 165 -8.09 -4.82 33.23
N ILE A 166 -7.49 -5.06 32.07
CA ILE A 166 -8.19 -5.39 30.84
C ILE A 166 -7.71 -6.78 30.43
N ARG A 167 -8.60 -7.78 30.49
CA ARG A 167 -8.26 -9.13 30.06
C ARG A 167 -8.82 -9.37 28.67
N VAL A 168 -8.04 -10.02 27.84
CA VAL A 168 -8.39 -10.27 26.44
C VAL A 168 -8.11 -11.71 26.05
N ARG A 169 -8.82 -12.18 25.03
CA ARG A 169 -8.48 -13.37 24.26
C ARG A 169 -8.22 -12.95 22.82
N PHE A 170 -7.05 -13.29 22.29
CA PHE A 170 -6.67 -12.99 20.92
C PHE A 170 -6.41 -14.27 20.13
N ARG A 171 -6.92 -14.32 18.89
CA ARG A 171 -6.72 -15.41 17.93
C ARG A 171 -6.35 -14.84 16.57
N CYS A 172 -5.34 -15.40 15.92
CA CYS A 172 -5.05 -15.19 14.50
C CYS A 172 -4.18 -16.35 13.99
N GLN A 173 -4.39 -16.79 12.74
CA GLN A 173 -3.55 -17.82 12.13
C GLN A 173 -3.28 -17.52 10.65
N GLY A 174 -2.05 -17.75 10.26
CA GLY A 174 -1.61 -17.75 8.87
C GLY A 174 -0.23 -18.35 8.73
N HIS A 175 0.22 -18.46 7.49
CA HIS A 175 1.54 -18.98 7.16
C HIS A 175 2.09 -18.35 5.88
N ALA A 176 3.41 -18.34 5.75
CA ALA A 176 4.05 -17.88 4.53
C ALA A 176 3.86 -18.90 3.41
N ALA A 177 3.57 -18.43 2.20
CA ALA A 177 3.38 -19.26 1.02
C ALA A 177 3.90 -18.56 -0.23
N THR A 178 4.28 -19.33 -1.24
CA THR A 178 4.77 -18.78 -2.51
C THR A 178 3.61 -18.47 -3.44
N PHE A 179 3.59 -17.25 -3.95
CA PHE A 179 2.63 -16.78 -4.94
C PHE A 179 3.35 -16.25 -6.17
N ARG A 180 2.58 -15.81 -7.17
CA ARG A 180 3.09 -15.27 -8.43
C ARG A 180 2.43 -13.94 -8.74
N GLY A 181 3.25 -12.90 -8.86
CA GLY A 181 2.83 -11.55 -9.24
C GLY A 181 2.98 -11.32 -10.74
N ARG A 182 2.27 -10.31 -11.27
CA ARG A 182 2.27 -9.94 -12.70
C ARG A 182 2.29 -8.43 -12.88
N ASN A 183 3.44 -7.86 -13.20
CA ASN A 183 3.47 -6.49 -13.68
C ASN A 183 3.02 -6.43 -15.15
N VAL A 184 2.46 -5.28 -15.54
CA VAL A 184 2.22 -4.93 -16.94
C VAL A 184 3.02 -3.70 -17.28
N VAL A 185 3.87 -3.77 -18.31
CA VAL A 185 4.70 -2.65 -18.75
C VAL A 185 4.29 -2.28 -20.15
N ALA A 186 3.86 -1.03 -20.36
CA ALA A 186 3.64 -0.48 -21.69
C ALA A 186 4.71 0.57 -21.99
N THR A 187 5.46 0.40 -23.06
CA THR A 187 6.56 1.26 -23.45
C THR A 187 6.16 2.08 -24.68
N LEU A 188 6.35 3.40 -24.60
CA LEU A 188 6.28 4.34 -25.71
C LEU A 188 7.71 4.71 -26.10
N PRO A 189 8.25 4.16 -27.22
CA PRO A 189 9.61 4.45 -27.64
C PRO A 189 9.81 5.93 -28.00
N GLY A 190 10.91 6.50 -27.52
CA GLY A 190 11.40 7.81 -27.93
C GLY A 190 12.56 7.71 -28.90
N ARG A 191 13.18 8.86 -29.21
CA ARG A 191 14.45 8.90 -29.98
C ARG A 191 15.68 8.49 -29.15
N SER A 192 15.53 8.29 -27.85
CA SER A 192 16.61 7.96 -26.92
C SER A 192 16.21 6.79 -26.03
N GLU A 193 17.19 5.97 -25.67
CA GLU A 193 17.06 4.90 -24.67
C GLU A 193 16.81 5.43 -23.25
N GLN A 194 17.17 6.71 -23.00
CA GLN A 194 16.85 7.38 -21.74
C GLN A 194 15.35 7.44 -21.52
N SER A 195 14.93 7.18 -20.30
CA SER A 195 13.51 6.96 -20.00
C SER A 195 13.03 7.55 -18.70
N VAL A 196 11.71 7.77 -18.64
CA VAL A 196 10.97 8.05 -17.41
C VAL A 196 9.93 6.95 -17.23
N VAL A 197 9.86 6.41 -16.03
CA VAL A 197 8.88 5.40 -15.65
C VAL A 197 7.77 6.07 -14.88
N PHE A 198 6.54 5.97 -15.37
CA PHE A 198 5.34 6.26 -14.59
C PHE A 198 4.81 4.94 -14.05
N CYS A 199 4.47 4.87 -12.77
CA CYS A 199 3.93 3.66 -12.17
C CYS A 199 2.68 3.88 -11.32
N ALA A 200 1.87 2.83 -11.23
CA ALA A 200 0.73 2.72 -10.32
C ALA A 200 0.52 1.23 -10.03
N HIS A 201 0.16 0.87 -8.80
CA HIS A 201 -0.03 -0.53 -8.46
C HIS A 201 -1.44 -1.04 -8.80
N LEU A 202 -1.49 -2.26 -9.32
CA LEU A 202 -2.69 -2.99 -9.75
C LEU A 202 -3.38 -3.70 -8.59
N ASP A 203 -2.60 -4.21 -7.64
CA ASP A 203 -3.14 -4.96 -6.53
C ASP A 203 -3.97 -4.07 -5.60
N SER A 204 -4.76 -4.70 -4.74
CA SER A 204 -5.46 -4.03 -3.66
C SER A 204 -5.20 -4.75 -2.34
N ALA A 205 -5.37 -4.01 -1.24
CA ALA A 205 -5.36 -4.61 0.08
C ALA A 205 -6.43 -5.69 0.23
N TYR A 206 -6.19 -6.63 1.15
CA TYR A 206 -7.12 -7.72 1.47
C TYR A 206 -8.55 -7.22 1.71
N LYS A 207 -9.54 -7.85 1.09
CA LYS A 207 -10.98 -7.51 1.13
C LYS A 207 -11.34 -6.09 0.68
N SER A 208 -10.41 -5.33 0.12
CA SER A 208 -10.71 -4.01 -0.45
C SER A 208 -10.90 -4.10 -1.96
N PRO A 209 -11.98 -3.51 -2.52
CA PRO A 209 -12.11 -3.33 -3.97
C PRO A 209 -11.12 -2.29 -4.52
N GLY A 210 -10.51 -1.47 -3.67
CA GLY A 210 -9.37 -0.63 -4.05
C GLY A 210 -9.66 0.39 -5.17
N ALA A 211 -10.82 1.05 -5.15
CA ALA A 211 -11.14 2.08 -6.14
C ALA A 211 -10.18 3.26 -6.07
N ASN A 212 -9.95 3.83 -4.87
CA ASN A 212 -8.93 4.86 -4.68
C ASN A 212 -7.53 4.25 -4.60
N ASN A 213 -7.36 3.13 -3.87
CA ASN A 213 -6.09 2.43 -3.63
C ASN A 213 -6.05 1.06 -4.35
N ASN A 214 -5.60 0.94 -5.60
CA ASN A 214 -5.13 2.03 -6.46
C ASN A 214 -5.68 1.99 -7.90
N ALA A 215 -6.95 1.59 -8.08
CA ALA A 215 -7.56 1.62 -9.41
C ALA A 215 -7.61 3.04 -10.02
N GLY A 216 -7.72 4.08 -9.18
CA GLY A 216 -7.64 5.49 -9.57
C GLY A 216 -6.29 5.86 -10.19
N GLY A 217 -5.18 5.47 -9.55
CA GLY A 217 -3.84 5.66 -10.11
C GLY A 217 -3.63 4.86 -11.40
N VAL A 218 -4.13 3.62 -11.47
CA VAL A 218 -4.09 2.82 -12.70
C VAL A 218 -4.87 3.47 -13.85
N GLN A 219 -6.03 4.06 -13.57
CA GLN A 219 -6.79 4.83 -14.56
C GLN A 219 -5.98 6.05 -15.05
N ALA A 220 -5.38 6.80 -14.13
CA ALA A 220 -4.54 7.95 -14.48
C ALA A 220 -3.30 7.54 -15.30
N LEU A 221 -2.66 6.42 -14.95
CA LEU A 221 -1.54 5.84 -15.70
C LEU A 221 -1.94 5.50 -17.14
N TYR A 222 -3.10 4.86 -17.31
CA TYR A 222 -3.62 4.53 -18.64
C TYR A 222 -3.97 5.79 -19.45
N ASP A 223 -4.64 6.76 -18.84
CA ASP A 223 -5.03 8.00 -19.53
C ASP A 223 -3.81 8.82 -19.94
N LEU A 224 -2.75 8.82 -19.13
CA LEU A 224 -1.46 9.40 -19.50
C LEU A 224 -0.85 8.68 -20.71
N ALA A 225 -0.80 7.34 -20.68
CA ALA A 225 -0.27 6.55 -21.80
C ALA A 225 -1.03 6.80 -23.10
N LEU A 226 -2.37 6.78 -23.05
CA LEU A 226 -3.26 7.06 -24.18
C LEU A 226 -3.06 8.48 -24.73
N THR A 227 -2.82 9.45 -23.86
CA THR A 227 -2.63 10.84 -24.27
C THR A 227 -1.28 11.01 -24.95
N MET A 228 -0.21 10.52 -24.33
CA MET A 228 1.15 10.61 -24.88
C MET A 228 1.32 9.80 -26.16
N SER A 229 0.61 8.67 -26.32
CA SER A 229 0.69 7.85 -27.53
C SER A 229 0.08 8.50 -28.77
N LYS A 230 -0.69 9.59 -28.60
CA LYS A 230 -1.24 10.40 -29.71
C LYS A 230 -0.27 11.47 -30.19
N GLU A 231 0.75 11.76 -29.39
CA GLU A 231 1.80 12.71 -29.72
C GLU A 231 2.97 11.99 -30.41
N SER A 232 3.73 12.75 -31.21
CA SER A 232 4.89 12.23 -31.92
C SER A 232 6.14 13.03 -31.58
N GLY A 233 7.31 12.46 -31.87
CA GLY A 233 8.58 13.16 -31.70
C GLY A 233 9.09 13.21 -30.25
N HIS A 234 8.65 12.30 -29.39
CA HIS A 234 9.15 12.11 -28.04
C HIS A 234 10.68 11.92 -28.03
N ARG A 235 11.37 12.74 -27.24
CA ARG A 235 12.83 12.63 -27.08
C ARG A 235 13.20 11.42 -26.22
N LEU A 236 12.50 11.26 -25.10
CA LEU A 236 12.70 10.19 -24.13
C LEU A 236 11.75 9.03 -24.43
N THR A 237 12.14 7.83 -24.01
CA THR A 237 11.25 6.69 -23.92
C THR A 237 10.41 6.81 -22.64
N TYR A 238 9.12 6.50 -22.71
CA TYR A 238 8.24 6.51 -21.54
C TYR A 238 7.73 5.12 -21.25
N ARG A 239 7.83 4.68 -19.99
CA ARG A 239 7.36 3.37 -19.55
C ARG A 239 6.21 3.56 -18.57
N PHE A 240 5.08 2.93 -18.85
CA PHE A 240 3.89 2.91 -18.00
C PHE A 240 3.82 1.55 -17.32
N LEU A 241 4.25 1.52 -16.07
CA LEU A 241 4.42 0.33 -15.25
C LEU A 241 3.23 0.17 -14.30
N ALA A 242 2.43 -0.85 -14.54
CA ALA A 242 1.43 -1.31 -13.60
C ALA A 242 2.03 -2.41 -12.71
N CYS A 243 2.33 -2.08 -11.45
CA CYS A 243 3.00 -2.98 -10.50
C CYS A 243 2.00 -3.95 -9.86
N ASP A 244 2.38 -5.21 -9.62
CA ASP A 244 1.65 -6.11 -8.72
C ASP A 244 2.38 -6.24 -7.38
N ALA A 245 1.67 -6.70 -6.35
CA ALA A 245 2.21 -6.92 -5.01
C ALA A 245 2.89 -5.67 -4.39
N CYS A 246 2.34 -4.48 -4.63
CA CYS A 246 2.77 -3.26 -3.95
C CYS A 246 2.43 -3.31 -2.45
N GLU A 247 1.24 -3.83 -2.13
CA GLU A 247 0.75 -4.01 -0.77
C GLU A 247 1.60 -5.02 0.03
N TRP A 248 2.54 -5.69 -0.62
CA TRP A 248 3.46 -6.65 -0.01
C TRP A 248 4.90 -6.12 0.06
N GLY A 249 5.05 -4.79 0.01
CA GLY A 249 6.35 -4.12 0.06
C GLY A 249 6.96 -3.91 -1.32
N PHE A 250 6.16 -3.34 -2.23
CA PHE A 250 6.63 -2.81 -3.51
C PHE A 250 7.28 -3.86 -4.40
N LEU A 251 6.85 -5.13 -4.29
CA LEU A 251 7.56 -6.26 -4.89
C LEU A 251 7.58 -6.18 -6.42
N GLY A 252 6.50 -5.69 -7.03
CA GLY A 252 6.42 -5.49 -8.48
C GLY A 252 7.41 -4.46 -8.99
N SER A 253 7.50 -3.28 -8.38
CA SER A 253 8.46 -2.25 -8.79
C SER A 253 9.91 -2.67 -8.53
N ARG A 254 10.18 -3.36 -7.41
CA ARG A 254 11.50 -3.97 -7.14
C ARG A 254 11.88 -5.00 -8.21
N PHE A 255 10.94 -5.85 -8.60
CA PHE A 255 11.16 -6.83 -9.67
C PHE A 255 11.44 -6.14 -11.01
N PHE A 256 10.69 -5.09 -11.35
CA PHE A 256 10.92 -4.31 -12.57
C PHE A 256 12.34 -3.72 -12.62
N LEU A 257 12.81 -3.14 -11.50
CA LEU A 257 14.16 -2.57 -11.42
C LEU A 257 15.25 -3.64 -11.46
N GLN A 258 15.06 -4.78 -10.80
CA GLN A 258 15.98 -5.92 -10.93
C GLN A 258 16.05 -6.38 -12.38
N ASN A 259 14.90 -6.50 -13.06
CA ASN A 259 14.87 -6.87 -14.48
C ASN A 259 15.58 -5.83 -15.36
N ALA A 260 15.46 -4.54 -15.03
CA ALA A 260 16.16 -3.47 -15.73
C ALA A 260 17.69 -3.54 -15.55
N GLU A 261 18.15 -3.91 -14.37
CA GLU A 261 19.56 -4.17 -14.08
C GLU A 261 20.06 -5.40 -14.86
N ASP A 262 19.35 -6.52 -14.77
CA ASP A 262 19.70 -7.77 -15.46
C ASP A 262 19.76 -7.60 -16.98
N ARG A 263 18.91 -6.73 -17.54
CA ARG A 263 18.85 -6.43 -18.98
C ARG A 263 19.73 -5.24 -19.38
N GLY A 264 20.46 -4.64 -18.45
CA GLY A 264 21.46 -3.62 -18.71
C GLY A 264 20.91 -2.24 -19.11
N TYR A 265 19.68 -1.90 -18.73
CA TYR A 265 19.09 -0.57 -19.02
C TYR A 265 18.75 0.23 -17.76
N MET A 266 19.09 -0.26 -16.56
CA MET A 266 18.84 0.46 -15.30
C MET A 266 19.39 1.90 -15.32
N GLU A 267 20.62 2.11 -15.81
CA GLU A 267 21.24 3.45 -15.90
C GLU A 267 20.50 4.41 -16.86
N ASN A 268 19.67 3.88 -17.77
CA ASN A 268 18.85 4.68 -18.67
C ASN A 268 17.55 5.17 -18.03
N ILE A 269 17.19 4.73 -16.81
CA ILE A 269 16.01 5.20 -16.09
C ILE A 269 16.34 6.51 -15.37
N LEU A 270 15.84 7.62 -15.90
CA LEU A 270 16.12 8.96 -15.38
C LEU A 270 15.28 9.30 -14.15
N ALA A 271 14.06 8.78 -14.07
CA ALA A 271 13.17 8.97 -12.92
C ALA A 271 12.03 7.95 -12.88
N GLY A 272 11.55 7.65 -11.67
CA GLY A 272 10.28 6.96 -11.39
C GLY A 272 9.23 7.90 -10.81
N ILE A 273 8.03 7.95 -11.39
CA ILE A 273 6.92 8.78 -10.92
C ILE A 273 5.74 7.88 -10.61
N ASN A 274 5.45 7.69 -9.32
CA ASN A 274 4.36 6.87 -8.85
C ASN A 274 3.08 7.69 -8.68
N ILE A 275 1.95 7.10 -9.07
CA ILE A 275 0.62 7.69 -9.00
C ILE A 275 -0.22 6.79 -8.09
N ASP A 276 -0.49 7.23 -6.87
CA ASP A 276 -1.18 6.42 -5.88
C ASP A 276 -2.27 7.19 -5.16
N THR A 277 -3.45 6.59 -5.01
CA THR A 277 -4.59 7.19 -4.28
C THR A 277 -4.99 8.60 -4.76
N VAL A 278 -5.05 8.79 -6.08
CA VAL A 278 -5.36 10.08 -6.73
C VAL A 278 -6.86 10.28 -7.08
N ALA A 279 -7.78 9.57 -6.41
CA ALA A 279 -9.22 9.68 -6.64
C ALA A 279 -10.00 10.22 -5.42
N SER A 280 -9.37 10.41 -4.26
CA SER A 280 -9.99 10.93 -3.04
C SER A 280 -8.97 11.60 -2.13
N GLY A 281 -9.38 12.66 -1.44
CA GLY A 281 -8.53 13.52 -0.63
C GLY A 281 -8.58 14.97 -1.11
N ASP A 282 -8.44 15.92 -0.19
CA ASP A 282 -8.52 17.37 -0.46
C ASP A 282 -7.16 18.07 -0.37
N SER A 283 -6.11 17.30 -0.10
CA SER A 283 -4.74 17.73 0.06
C SER A 283 -3.84 16.98 -0.91
N PHE A 284 -2.87 17.69 -1.50
CA PHE A 284 -1.95 17.12 -2.47
C PHE A 284 -0.59 16.85 -1.81
N PHE A 285 -0.08 15.63 -1.92
CA PHE A 285 1.21 15.24 -1.35
C PHE A 285 2.19 14.86 -2.47
N PHE A 286 3.42 15.35 -2.34
CA PHE A 286 4.57 14.88 -3.11
C PHE A 286 5.59 14.26 -2.16
N LEU A 287 5.85 12.96 -2.28
CA LEU A 287 6.99 12.32 -1.63
C LEU A 287 8.09 12.25 -2.67
N ALA A 288 9.19 12.98 -2.52
CA ALA A 288 10.14 13.15 -3.61
C ALA A 288 11.59 13.01 -3.16
N TRP A 289 12.43 12.45 -4.02
CA TRP A 289 13.87 12.41 -3.80
C TRP A 289 14.62 12.27 -5.12
N PRO A 290 15.80 12.89 -5.31
CA PRO A 290 16.45 13.83 -4.41
C PRO A 290 15.74 15.20 -4.45
N ASP A 291 16.28 16.18 -3.74
CA ASP A 291 15.79 17.56 -3.67
C ASP A 291 15.55 18.23 -5.06
N SER A 292 16.20 17.74 -6.12
CA SER A 292 15.88 18.18 -7.49
C SER A 292 14.47 17.78 -7.96
N MET A 293 13.92 16.67 -7.47
CA MET A 293 12.53 16.24 -7.71
C MET A 293 11.54 17.11 -6.92
N HIS A 294 11.86 17.48 -5.68
CA HIS A 294 11.08 18.45 -4.91
C HIS A 294 10.91 19.77 -5.67
N ARG A 295 12.02 20.38 -6.11
CA ARG A 295 11.97 21.62 -6.90
C ARG A 295 11.20 21.48 -8.21
N ARG A 296 11.16 20.28 -8.81
CA ARG A 296 10.34 20.02 -10.00
C ARG A 296 8.86 20.01 -9.64
N ALA A 297 8.48 19.34 -8.55
CA ALA A 297 7.11 19.32 -8.05
C ALA A 297 6.61 20.72 -7.72
N GLU A 298 7.41 21.55 -7.04
CA GLU A 298 7.07 22.95 -6.75
C GLU A 298 6.77 23.75 -8.01
N ARG A 299 7.62 23.63 -9.05
CA ARG A 299 7.37 24.29 -10.32
C ARG A 299 6.08 23.84 -10.99
N VAL A 300 5.76 22.53 -10.93
CA VAL A 300 4.50 21.99 -11.48
C VAL A 300 3.31 22.55 -10.71
N VAL A 301 3.40 22.62 -9.37
CA VAL A 301 2.36 23.19 -8.50
C VAL A 301 2.09 24.65 -8.86
N ASP A 302 3.13 25.44 -9.07
CA ASP A 302 3.00 26.84 -9.43
C ASP A 302 2.45 27.02 -10.86
N GLN A 303 2.95 26.25 -11.83
CA GLN A 303 2.50 26.30 -13.23
C GLN A 303 1.03 25.92 -13.38
N LEU A 304 0.59 24.89 -12.66
CA LEU A 304 -0.79 24.41 -12.71
C LEU A 304 -1.69 25.08 -11.66
N ASN A 305 -1.14 26.00 -10.85
CA ASN A 305 -1.86 26.72 -9.81
C ASN A 305 -2.59 25.79 -8.81
N LEU A 306 -1.96 24.67 -8.46
CA LEU A 306 -2.59 23.60 -7.67
C LEU A 306 -2.96 24.05 -6.24
N ARG A 307 -2.31 25.09 -5.73
CA ARG A 307 -2.65 25.71 -4.44
C ARG A 307 -4.05 26.33 -4.41
N LYS A 308 -4.70 26.51 -5.56
CA LYS A 308 -6.12 26.90 -5.63
C LYS A 308 -7.07 25.72 -5.72
N ALA A 309 -6.58 24.55 -6.14
CA ALA A 309 -7.38 23.35 -6.32
C ALA A 309 -7.41 22.46 -5.07
N PHE A 310 -6.37 22.52 -4.24
CA PHE A 310 -6.23 21.72 -3.02
C PHE A 310 -6.17 22.61 -1.78
N LYS A 311 -6.67 22.10 -0.65
CA LYS A 311 -6.62 22.81 0.64
C LYS A 311 -5.19 23.05 1.10
N GLN A 312 -4.32 22.06 0.88
CA GLN A 312 -2.90 22.14 1.17
C GLN A 312 -2.10 21.36 0.12
N VAL A 313 -0.84 21.74 -0.02
CA VAL A 313 0.15 21.04 -0.83
C VAL A 313 1.35 20.76 0.06
N GLU A 314 1.64 19.49 0.27
CA GLU A 314 2.66 19.00 1.19
C GLU A 314 3.80 18.33 0.42
N TYR A 315 5.02 18.53 0.91
CA TYR A 315 6.23 17.92 0.35
C TYR A 315 6.91 17.10 1.43
N LEU A 316 7.02 15.80 1.20
CA LEU A 316 7.65 14.84 2.09
C LEU A 316 8.91 14.29 1.42
N ASP A 317 9.93 13.99 2.21
CA ASP A 317 11.24 13.50 1.73
C ASP A 317 11.17 11.99 1.37
N ARG A 318 12.25 11.24 1.61
CA ARG A 318 12.40 9.77 1.37
C ARG A 318 11.51 8.88 2.24
N LEU A 319 10.20 9.09 2.22
CA LEU A 319 9.23 8.26 2.92
C LEU A 319 8.86 7.04 2.07
N ALA A 320 8.81 5.85 2.69
CA ALA A 320 8.39 4.62 2.02
C ALA A 320 6.86 4.57 1.86
N GLY A 321 6.33 5.42 0.98
CA GLY A 321 4.88 5.54 0.74
C GLY A 321 4.30 4.47 -0.19
N SER A 322 4.99 4.17 -1.28
CA SER A 322 4.51 3.28 -2.36
C SER A 322 5.68 2.94 -3.32
N ASP A 323 5.39 2.44 -4.53
CA ASP A 323 6.37 1.92 -5.50
C ASP A 323 7.50 2.89 -5.89
N HIS A 324 7.33 4.20 -5.77
CA HIS A 324 8.40 5.19 -5.98
C HIS A 324 9.62 4.92 -5.09
N TYR A 325 9.40 4.35 -3.90
CA TYR A 325 10.45 4.09 -2.93
C TYR A 325 11.46 3.05 -3.45
N SER A 326 11.01 2.08 -4.25
CA SER A 326 11.91 1.10 -4.90
C SER A 326 12.93 1.78 -5.81
N PHE A 327 12.55 2.86 -6.50
CA PHE A 327 13.46 3.66 -7.32
C PHE A 327 14.47 4.43 -6.45
N ILE A 328 14.01 4.98 -5.32
CA ILE A 328 14.88 5.67 -4.34
C ILE A 328 15.91 4.70 -3.74
N GLU A 329 15.49 3.48 -3.40
CA GLU A 329 16.37 2.42 -2.89
C GLU A 329 17.44 2.02 -3.92
N ALA A 330 17.06 2.00 -5.20
CA ALA A 330 17.96 1.71 -6.31
C ALA A 330 18.82 2.92 -6.76
N GLY A 331 18.70 4.08 -6.09
CA GLY A 331 19.48 5.28 -6.36
C GLY A 331 18.95 6.18 -7.48
N SER A 332 17.78 5.87 -8.03
CA SER A 332 17.13 6.67 -9.08
C SER A 332 16.27 7.79 -8.50
N PRO A 333 16.26 9.00 -9.11
CA PRO A 333 15.30 10.04 -8.76
C PRO A 333 13.86 9.53 -8.84
N ALA A 334 13.02 9.86 -7.85
CA ALA A 334 11.64 9.45 -7.85
C ALA A 334 10.71 10.42 -7.13
N ALA A 335 9.42 10.31 -7.44
CA ALA A 335 8.38 10.98 -6.70
C ALA A 335 7.10 10.13 -6.64
N GLU A 336 6.33 10.27 -5.56
CA GLU A 336 4.93 9.85 -5.47
C GLU A 336 4.01 11.07 -5.55
N ILE A 337 2.89 10.88 -6.23
CA ILE A 337 1.75 11.80 -6.25
C ILE A 337 0.60 11.10 -5.50
N LEU A 338 0.13 11.77 -4.44
CA LEU A 338 -0.82 11.22 -3.46
C LEU A 338 -1.87 12.26 -3.09
N PHE A 339 -3.16 11.89 -3.06
CA PHE A 339 -4.22 12.72 -2.45
C PHE A 339 -4.61 12.15 -1.07
N TRP A 340 -4.70 13.02 -0.07
CA TRP A 340 -4.90 12.61 1.33
C TRP A 340 -5.73 13.66 2.10
N PRO A 341 -6.32 13.34 3.27
CA PRO A 341 -6.62 12.00 3.78
C PRO A 341 -7.71 11.28 3.00
N CYS A 342 -7.72 9.95 3.07
CA CYS A 342 -8.76 9.10 2.50
C CYS A 342 -9.50 8.35 3.62
N GLU A 343 -10.78 8.70 3.88
CA GLU A 343 -11.59 8.12 4.96
C GLU A 343 -11.97 6.64 4.78
N VAL A 344 -11.70 6.08 3.59
CA VAL A 344 -12.00 4.68 3.26
C VAL A 344 -10.75 3.95 2.77
N TYR A 345 -9.57 4.36 3.24
CA TYR A 345 -8.31 3.74 2.86
C TYR A 345 -8.28 2.24 3.24
N LYS A 346 -8.10 1.37 2.24
CA LYS A 346 -8.00 -0.11 2.38
C LYS A 346 -9.23 -0.80 2.99
N LEU A 347 -10.38 -0.14 3.05
CA LEU A 347 -11.61 -0.73 3.59
C LEU A 347 -12.38 -1.54 2.54
N ARG A 348 -13.38 -2.30 2.99
CA ARG A 348 -14.26 -3.10 2.11
C ARG A 348 -15.20 -2.24 1.26
N ARG A 349 -15.48 -1.01 1.71
CA ARG A 349 -16.43 -0.06 1.11
C ARG A 349 -15.80 0.94 0.13
N THR A 350 -14.56 0.72 -0.28
CA THR A 350 -13.80 1.60 -1.19
C THR A 350 -14.20 1.40 -2.66
N ILE A 351 -15.47 1.71 -3.00
CA ILE A 351 -16.04 1.58 -4.36
C ILE A 351 -16.03 2.91 -5.09
#